data_AF-A0A7X1HUI0-F1
#
_entry.id   AF-A0A7X1HUI0-F1
#
_cell.length_a   1.000
_cell.length_b   1.000
_cell.length_c   1.000
_cell.angle_alpha   90.00
_cell.angle_beta   90.00
_cell.angle_gamma   90.00
#
_symmetry.space_group_name_H-M   'P 1'
#
loop_
_entity.id
_entity.type
_entity.pdbx_description
1 polymer ?
#
loop_
_entity_poly.entity_id
_entity_poly.type
_entity_poly.pdbx_seq_one_letter_code
_entity_poly.pdbx_strand_id
1 'polypeptide(L)'
;MSFIMVGCAGMKIPNYDEVKTSPHYTECREFAADVYKNNGYSKEANTVILNMDDRKAQAIVSGCVVTMSKNSIEEAKADLNKKAAAYGMISGACYNTSCRVDTEQQLKAYTLGSYYASSKKFPEQMKPEF
;
A
#
# COMPACT_ATOMS: atom_id res chain seq x y z
N MET A 1 0.72 27.50 16.84
CA MET A 1 1.11 26.08 16.60
C MET A 1 -0.10 25.22 16.86
N SER A 2 -0.84 24.86 15.79
CA SER A 2 -2.03 24.03 15.91
C SER A 2 -1.59 22.57 15.75
N PHE A 3 -1.56 21.83 16.85
CA PHE A 3 -1.38 20.38 16.82
C PHE A 3 -2.68 19.76 16.30
N ILE A 4 -2.75 19.53 14.99
CA ILE A 4 -3.85 18.78 14.38
C ILE A 4 -3.83 17.39 15.01
N MET A 5 -4.94 17.00 15.63
CA MET A 5 -5.22 15.65 16.06
C MET A 5 -5.13 14.71 14.84
N VAL A 6 -3.94 14.18 14.55
CA VAL A 6 -3.73 13.11 13.55
C VAL A 6 -4.01 11.71 14.14
N GLY A 7 -4.64 11.68 15.32
CA GLY A 7 -5.02 10.47 16.04
C GLY A 7 -6.16 9.75 15.31
N CYS A 8 -5.97 8.45 15.07
CA CYS A 8 -6.92 7.51 14.46
C CYS A 8 -7.13 7.59 12.94
N ALA A 9 -7.33 8.76 12.33
CA ALA A 9 -7.66 8.81 10.88
C ALA A 9 -6.53 8.28 9.98
N GLY A 10 -5.27 8.56 10.34
CA GLY A 10 -4.10 8.09 9.57
C GLY A 10 -3.82 6.58 9.72
N MET A 11 -4.36 5.93 10.76
CA MET A 11 -4.17 4.50 11.02
C MET A 11 -5.20 3.63 10.30
N LYS A 12 -6.34 4.20 9.89
CA LYS A 12 -7.40 3.45 9.22
C LYS A 12 -6.94 3.02 7.82
N ILE A 13 -7.05 1.73 7.49
CA ILE A 13 -6.94 1.25 6.11
C ILE A 13 -8.17 1.80 5.36
N PRO A 14 -7.98 2.50 4.23
CA PRO A 14 -9.09 3.15 3.52
C PRO A 14 -10.14 2.12 3.10
N ASN A 15 -11.42 2.51 3.09
CA ASN A 15 -12.45 1.65 2.52
C ASN A 15 -12.23 1.56 1.00
N TYR A 16 -12.27 0.35 0.46
CA TYR A 16 -12.03 0.14 -0.97
C TYR A 16 -13.06 0.86 -1.86
N ASP A 17 -14.29 1.06 -1.39
CA ASP A 17 -15.28 1.84 -2.15
C ASP A 17 -14.92 3.33 -2.23
N GLU A 18 -14.28 3.88 -1.20
CA GLU A 18 -13.72 5.25 -1.26
C GLU A 18 -12.54 5.30 -2.24
N VAL A 19 -11.69 4.28 -2.24
CA VAL A 19 -10.53 4.17 -3.16
C VAL A 19 -10.95 4.22 -4.62
N LYS A 20 -12.06 3.57 -4.98
CA LYS A 20 -12.63 3.56 -6.34
C LYS A 20 -13.01 4.95 -6.87
N THR A 21 -13.29 5.90 -5.98
CA THR A 21 -13.68 7.26 -6.37
C THR A 21 -12.48 8.14 -6.76
N SER A 22 -11.26 7.69 -6.49
CA SER A 22 -10.05 8.45 -6.81
C SER A 22 -9.82 8.57 -8.32
N PRO A 23 -9.38 9.73 -8.84
CA PRO A 23 -8.97 9.87 -10.23
C PRO A 23 -7.78 8.98 -10.60
N HIS A 24 -7.01 8.52 -9.60
CA HIS A 24 -5.87 7.62 -9.79
C HIS A 24 -6.25 6.14 -9.78
N TYR A 25 -7.52 5.79 -9.55
CA TYR A 25 -7.96 4.41 -9.38
C TYR A 25 -7.65 3.52 -10.59
N THR A 26 -7.96 3.98 -11.80
CA THR A 26 -7.76 3.19 -13.03
C THR A 26 -6.31 2.77 -13.21
N GLU A 27 -5.37 3.72 -13.12
CA GLU A 27 -3.94 3.44 -13.24
C GLU A 27 -3.46 2.47 -12.14
N CYS A 28 -3.82 2.74 -10.88
CA CYS A 28 -3.42 1.89 -9.77
C CYS A 28 -4.00 0.47 -9.89
N ARG A 29 -5.20 0.34 -10.46
CA ARG A 29 -5.85 -0.95 -10.74
C ARG A 29 -5.14 -1.72 -11.86
N GLU A 30 -4.71 -1.04 -12.91
CA GLU A 30 -3.94 -1.67 -14.00
C GLU A 30 -2.63 -2.25 -13.47
N PHE A 31 -1.87 -1.48 -12.68
CA PHE A 31 -0.67 -1.98 -12.02
C PHE A 31 -0.95 -3.22 -11.13
N ALA A 32 -1.98 -3.16 -10.29
CA ALA A 32 -2.36 -4.29 -9.44
C ALA A 32 -2.79 -5.52 -10.27
N ALA A 33 -3.48 -5.32 -11.40
CA ALA A 33 -3.89 -6.40 -12.28
C ALA A 33 -2.70 -7.10 -12.94
N ASP A 34 -1.65 -6.36 -13.28
CA ASP A 34 -0.43 -6.95 -13.85
C ASP A 34 0.33 -7.77 -12.81
N VAL A 35 0.42 -7.29 -11.56
CA VAL A 35 0.98 -8.07 -10.44
C VAL A 35 0.15 -9.33 -10.19
N TYR A 36 -1.18 -9.23 -10.26
CA TYR A 36 -2.09 -10.37 -10.09
C TYR A 36 -1.89 -11.43 -11.17
N LYS A 37 -1.86 -11.02 -12.45
CA LYS A 37 -1.63 -11.93 -13.59
C LYS A 37 -0.28 -12.63 -13.51
N ASN A 38 0.71 -11.97 -12.90
CA ASN A 38 2.04 -12.53 -12.65
C ASN A 38 2.14 -13.28 -11.30
N ASN A 39 1.01 -13.75 -10.77
CA ASN A 39 0.93 -14.51 -9.51
C ASN A 39 1.65 -13.83 -8.33
N GLY A 40 1.48 -12.51 -8.22
CA GLY A 40 2.04 -11.70 -7.13
C GLY A 40 3.45 -11.17 -7.37
N TYR A 41 4.12 -11.52 -8.48
CA TYR A 41 5.42 -10.96 -8.81
C TYR A 41 5.30 -9.53 -9.38
N SER A 42 6.16 -8.63 -8.89
CA SER A 42 6.33 -7.28 -9.42
C SER A 42 7.79 -7.03 -9.79
N LYS A 43 8.02 -6.71 -11.06
CA LYS A 43 9.32 -6.33 -11.59
C LYS A 43 9.79 -4.98 -11.05
N GLU A 44 8.88 -4.02 -10.89
CA GLU A 44 9.16 -2.65 -10.43
C GLU A 44 9.89 -2.62 -9.09
N ALA A 45 9.48 -3.47 -8.14
CA ALA A 45 10.09 -3.56 -6.81
C ALA A 45 10.91 -4.84 -6.59
N ASN A 46 11.12 -5.64 -7.65
CA ASN A 46 11.71 -6.98 -7.60
C ASN A 46 11.24 -7.81 -6.40
N THR A 47 9.92 -7.95 -6.26
CA THR A 47 9.31 -8.58 -5.07
C THR A 47 8.14 -9.49 -5.44
N VAL A 48 7.81 -10.41 -4.54
CA VAL A 48 6.71 -11.37 -4.70
C VAL A 48 5.73 -11.23 -3.52
N ILE A 49 4.45 -11.12 -3.84
CA ILE A 49 3.34 -11.29 -2.90
C ILE A 49 2.89 -12.76 -2.93
N LEU A 50 2.99 -13.45 -1.80
CA LEU A 50 2.63 -14.86 -1.72
C LEU A 50 1.11 -15.05 -1.70
N ASN A 51 0.63 -16.15 -2.30
CA ASN A 51 -0.78 -16.53 -2.36
C ASN A 51 -1.66 -15.35 -2.81
N MET A 52 -1.31 -14.78 -3.97
CA MET A 52 -1.98 -13.60 -4.49
C MET A 52 -3.49 -13.83 -4.63
N ASP A 53 -4.29 -12.87 -4.17
CA ASP A 53 -5.74 -12.91 -4.22
C ASP A 53 -6.32 -11.50 -4.36
N ASP A 54 -7.64 -11.41 -4.41
CA ASP A 54 -8.35 -10.15 -4.62
C ASP A 54 -8.13 -9.14 -3.48
N ARG A 55 -7.95 -9.61 -2.23
CA ARG A 55 -7.71 -8.71 -1.09
C ARG A 55 -6.33 -8.07 -1.20
N LYS A 56 -5.33 -8.86 -1.58
CA LYS A 56 -3.97 -8.37 -1.80
C LYS A 56 -3.93 -7.45 -3.02
N ALA A 57 -4.68 -7.74 -4.09
CA ALA A 57 -4.82 -6.83 -5.22
C ALA A 57 -5.42 -5.48 -4.78
N GLN A 58 -6.50 -5.51 -4.00
CA GLN A 58 -7.13 -4.31 -3.44
C GLN A 58 -6.17 -3.52 -2.53
N ALA A 59 -5.31 -4.21 -1.78
CA ALA A 59 -4.28 -3.58 -0.96
C ALA A 59 -3.24 -2.83 -1.84
N ILE A 60 -2.78 -3.43 -2.95
CA ILE A 60 -1.92 -2.74 -3.93
C ILE A 60 -2.60 -1.45 -4.43
N VAL A 61 -3.86 -1.55 -4.88
CA VAL A 61 -4.59 -0.38 -5.41
C VAL A 61 -4.74 0.70 -4.33
N SER A 62 -5.09 0.30 -3.11
CA SER A 62 -5.26 1.22 -1.98
C SER A 62 -3.95 1.94 -1.64
N GLY A 63 -2.82 1.22 -1.59
CA GLY A 63 -1.50 1.80 -1.35
C GLY A 63 -1.12 2.80 -2.44
N CYS A 64 -1.31 2.42 -3.70
CA CYS A 64 -1.05 3.30 -4.84
C CYS A 64 -1.90 4.57 -4.80
N VAL A 65 -3.23 4.44 -4.66
CA VAL A 65 -4.15 5.59 -4.66
C VAL A 65 -3.88 6.54 -3.49
N VAL A 66 -3.70 6.02 -2.28
CA VAL A 66 -3.45 6.87 -1.10
C VAL A 66 -2.13 7.62 -1.25
N THR A 67 -1.11 6.97 -1.79
CA THR A 67 0.20 7.59 -2.00
C THR A 67 0.19 8.60 -3.14
N MET A 68 -0.56 8.35 -4.21
CA MET A 68 -0.76 9.33 -5.29
C MET A 68 -1.36 10.64 -4.77
N SER A 69 -2.21 10.58 -3.74
CA SER A 69 -2.81 11.76 -3.11
C SER A 69 -1.91 12.51 -2.12
N LYS A 70 -0.67 12.06 -1.87
CA LYS A 70 0.27 12.76 -0.96
C LYS A 70 1.09 13.82 -1.67
N ASN A 71 1.45 14.90 -0.98
CA ASN A 71 2.16 16.02 -1.59
C ASN A 71 3.69 15.87 -1.54
N SER A 72 4.20 15.05 -0.63
CA SER A 72 5.64 14.79 -0.50
C SER A 72 5.97 13.33 -0.17
N ILE A 73 7.24 12.95 -0.34
CA ILE A 73 7.73 11.61 0.02
C ILE A 73 7.70 11.38 1.54
N GLU A 74 7.87 12.43 2.34
CA GLU A 74 7.78 12.37 3.81
C GLU A 74 6.36 12.04 4.24
N GLU A 75 5.35 12.65 3.61
CA GLU A 75 3.95 12.32 3.87
C GLU A 75 3.62 10.88 3.46
N ALA A 76 4.15 10.42 2.33
CA ALA A 76 3.98 9.04 1.88
C ALA A 76 4.62 8.03 2.84
N LYS A 77 5.86 8.31 3.30
CA LYS A 77 6.56 7.48 4.30
C LYS A 77 5.82 7.48 5.65
N ALA A 78 5.35 8.64 6.10
CA ALA A 78 4.59 8.74 7.34
C ALA A 78 3.25 7.99 7.27
N ASP A 79 2.56 8.02 6.14
CA ASP A 79 1.34 7.23 5.92
C ASP A 79 1.64 5.73 5.95
N LEU A 80 2.66 5.28 5.20
CA LEU A 80 3.10 3.89 5.19
C LEU A 80 3.42 3.36 6.59
N ASN A 81 4.12 4.13 7.41
CA ASN A 81 4.42 3.74 8.80
C ASN A 81 3.14 3.56 9.64
N LYS A 82 2.15 4.44 9.46
CA LYS A 82 0.84 4.31 10.14
C LYS A 82 0.07 3.08 9.66
N LYS A 83 0.12 2.76 8.38
CA LYS A 83 -0.52 1.56 7.82
C LYS A 83 0.20 0.29 8.26
N ALA A 84 1.52 0.29 8.31
CA ALA A 84 2.30 -0.82 8.87
C ALA A 84 1.93 -1.10 10.32
N ALA A 85 1.76 -0.05 11.15
CA ALA A 85 1.26 -0.20 12.51
C ALA A 85 -0.16 -0.79 12.55
N ALA A 86 -1.06 -0.37 11.67
CA ALA A 86 -2.41 -0.89 11.57
C ALA A 86 -2.45 -2.39 11.20
N TYR A 87 -1.71 -2.78 10.16
CA TYR A 87 -1.55 -4.19 9.78
C TYR A 87 -0.86 -5.01 10.89
N GLY A 88 0.09 -4.41 11.62
CA GLY A 88 0.71 -5.04 12.79
C GLY A 88 -0.29 -5.35 13.91
N MET A 89 -1.22 -4.42 14.19
CA MET A 89 -2.30 -4.68 15.15
C MET A 89 -3.25 -5.79 14.67
N ILE A 90 -3.60 -5.80 13.37
CA ILE A 90 -4.44 -6.88 12.79
C ILE A 90 -3.73 -8.23 12.91
N SER A 91 -2.43 -8.27 12.60
CA SER A 91 -1.62 -9.49 12.74
C SER A 91 -1.52 -9.95 14.20
N GLY A 92 -1.40 -9.02 15.14
CA GLY A 92 -1.45 -9.33 16.58
C GLY A 92 -2.78 -9.93 17.04
N ALA A 93 -3.89 -9.54 16.41
CA ALA A 93 -5.23 -10.07 16.69
C ALA A 93 -5.52 -11.43 16.00
N CYS A 94 -4.63 -11.89 15.11
CA CYS A 94 -4.79 -13.20 14.46
C CYS A 94 -4.56 -14.36 15.44
N TYR A 95 -5.52 -15.27 15.48
CA TYR A 95 -5.50 -16.46 16.34
C TYR A 95 -4.72 -17.65 15.74
N ASN A 96 -4.26 -17.56 14.48
CA ASN A 96 -3.48 -18.61 13.82
C ASN A 96 -2.41 -18.05 12.86
N THR A 97 -1.45 -18.90 12.49
CA THR A 97 -0.31 -18.53 11.62
C THR A 97 -0.75 -18.12 10.22
N SER A 98 -1.78 -18.78 9.66
CA SER A 98 -2.27 -18.46 8.31
C SER A 98 -2.78 -17.03 8.22
N CYS A 99 -3.53 -16.56 9.23
CA CYS A 99 -4.04 -15.19 9.32
C CYS A 99 -2.91 -14.17 9.43
N ARG A 100 -1.88 -14.47 10.24
CA ARG A 100 -0.71 -13.59 10.40
C ARG A 100 0.04 -13.41 9.08
N VAL A 101 0.38 -14.53 8.43
CA VAL A 101 1.07 -14.52 7.14
C VAL A 101 0.23 -13.79 6.09
N ASP A 102 -1.08 -14.03 6.03
CA ASP A 102 -1.95 -13.34 5.07
C ASP A 102 -1.95 -11.83 5.30
N THR A 103 -2.02 -11.38 6.55
CA THR A 103 -1.98 -9.96 6.93
C THR A 103 -0.64 -9.32 6.56
N GLU A 104 0.47 -10.02 6.76
CA GLU A 104 1.80 -9.57 6.35
C GLU A 104 1.91 -9.45 4.82
N GLN A 105 1.35 -10.40 4.06
CA GLN A 105 1.31 -10.31 2.61
C GLN A 105 0.41 -9.16 2.12
N GLN A 106 -0.69 -8.86 2.82
CA GLN A 106 -1.52 -7.68 2.53
C GLN A 106 -0.76 -6.37 2.79
N LEU A 107 0.01 -6.27 3.89
CA LEU A 107 0.88 -5.12 4.12
C LEU A 107 1.92 -4.98 3.00
N LYS A 108 2.58 -6.08 2.63
CA LYS A 108 3.56 -6.09 1.54
C LYS A 108 2.95 -5.63 0.21
N ALA A 109 1.72 -6.06 -0.07
CA ALA A 109 0.94 -5.64 -1.23
C ALA A 109 0.60 -4.14 -1.18
N TYR A 110 0.18 -3.62 -0.03
CA TYR A 110 -0.04 -2.18 0.17
C TYR A 110 1.24 -1.37 -0.07
N THR A 111 2.36 -1.80 0.53
CA THR A 111 3.66 -1.15 0.37
C THR A 111 4.11 -1.15 -1.10
N LEU A 112 3.88 -2.23 -1.83
CA LEU A 112 4.19 -2.31 -3.26
C LEU A 112 3.42 -1.26 -4.07
N GLY A 113 2.11 -1.11 -3.82
CA GLY A 113 1.30 -0.07 -4.46
C GLY A 113 1.82 1.34 -4.16
N SER A 114 2.12 1.62 -2.88
CA SER A 114 2.67 2.90 -2.47
C SER A 114 4.05 3.18 -3.05
N TYR A 115 4.89 2.15 -3.19
CA TYR A 115 6.20 2.26 -3.83
C TYR A 115 6.07 2.65 -5.30
N TYR A 116 5.21 1.95 -6.06
CA TYR A 116 4.92 2.29 -7.46
C TYR A 116 4.50 3.76 -7.60
N ALA A 117 3.50 4.20 -6.82
CA ALA A 117 3.04 5.59 -6.85
C ALA A 117 4.14 6.60 -6.47
N SER A 118 4.96 6.29 -5.45
CA SER A 118 6.03 7.18 -5.01
C SER A 118 7.15 7.29 -6.03
N SER A 119 7.56 6.18 -6.65
CA SER A 119 8.61 6.16 -7.68
C SER A 119 8.22 7.03 -8.88
N LYS A 120 6.93 7.07 -9.20
CA LYS A 120 6.37 7.90 -10.27
C LYS A 120 6.27 9.39 -9.89
N LYS A 121 5.81 9.71 -8.67
CA LYS A 121 5.63 11.11 -8.23
C LYS A 121 6.93 11.79 -7.79
N PHE A 122 7.85 11.04 -7.20
CA PHE A 122 9.08 11.55 -6.59
C PHE A 122 10.33 10.86 -7.15
N PRO A 123 10.51 10.77 -8.48
CA PRO A 123 11.57 9.97 -9.10
C PRO A 123 12.97 10.41 -8.67
N GLU A 124 13.19 11.72 -8.51
CA GLU A 124 14.48 12.27 -8.08
C GLU A 124 14.87 11.88 -6.64
N GLN A 125 13.88 11.60 -5.79
CA GLN A 125 14.06 11.23 -4.38
C GLN A 125 14.05 9.71 -4.16
N MET A 126 13.65 8.97 -5.20
CA MET A 126 13.65 7.51 -5.24
C MET A 126 14.67 6.97 -6.26
N LYS A 127 15.66 7.78 -6.65
CA LYS A 127 16.71 7.33 -7.56
C LYS A 127 17.31 6.03 -7.04
N PRO A 128 17.36 4.98 -7.88
CA PRO A 128 18.20 3.84 -7.57
C PRO A 128 19.64 4.38 -7.51
N GLU A 129 20.23 4.40 -6.32
CA GLU A 129 21.68 4.44 -6.21
C GLU A 129 22.16 3.10 -6.79
N PHE A 130 22.68 3.14 -8.01
CA PHE A 130 23.43 2.04 -8.62
C PHE A 130 24.88 2.11 -8.16
#